data_AF-A0A836X3V3-F1
#
_entry.id   AF-A0A836X3V3-F1
#
_cell.length_a   1.000
_cell.length_b   1.000
_cell.length_c   1.000
_cell.angle_alpha   90.00
_cell.angle_beta   90.00
_cell.angle_gamma   90.00
#
_symmetry.space_group_name_H-M   'P 1'
#
loop_
_entity.id
_entity.type
_entity.pdbx_description
1 polymer ?
#
loop_
_entity_poly.entity_id
_entity_poly.type
_entity_poly.pdbx_seq_one_letter_code
_entity_poly.pdbx_strand_id
1 'polypeptide(L)'
;MFTDHALHNTGIGYNSDTVIRASEEPVQVEIAPGMVIPLARKTVTSVGLPRLRDLGRMEVTHDTSDLFLFKTPILRNVALSAPYMHDGSLRTLEEVVRFYDQGGHPNPGLDPLVQTLKLGDN
;
A
#
# COMPACT_ATOMS: atom_id res chain seq x y z
N MET A 1 -10.44 6.96 20.48
CA MET A 1 -9.82 7.33 19.17
C MET A 1 -9.92 6.07 18.32
N PHE A 2 -10.39 6.12 17.07
CA PHE A 2 -10.64 4.91 16.25
C PHE A 2 -9.32 4.23 15.79
N THR A 3 -8.57 3.69 16.74
CA THR A 3 -7.29 2.98 16.58
C THR A 3 -6.95 2.33 17.92
N ASP A 4 -6.30 1.17 17.87
CA ASP A 4 -5.71 0.47 19.02
C ASP A 4 -4.20 0.74 19.17
N HIS A 5 -3.62 1.53 18.25
CA HIS A 5 -2.19 1.81 18.13
C HIS A 5 -1.30 0.58 17.88
N ALA A 6 -1.89 -0.59 17.59
CA ALA A 6 -1.15 -1.78 17.24
C ALA A 6 -0.56 -1.66 15.82
N LEU A 7 0.30 -2.61 15.46
CA LEU A 7 0.90 -2.68 14.13
C LEU A 7 0.41 -3.93 13.42
N HIS A 8 0.05 -3.78 12.15
CA HIS A 8 -0.50 -4.86 11.34
C HIS A 8 0.09 -4.84 9.94
N ASN A 9 0.10 -6.02 9.31
CA ASN A 9 0.44 -6.18 7.91
C ASN A 9 -0.85 -6.49 7.15
N THR A 10 -1.25 -5.54 6.29
CA THR A 10 -2.42 -5.68 5.39
C THR A 10 -2.05 -6.28 4.03
N GLY A 11 -0.74 -6.42 3.78
CA GLY A 11 -0.16 -6.87 2.53
C GLY A 11 0.18 -5.76 1.54
N ILE A 12 -0.19 -4.49 1.79
CA ILE A 12 0.21 -3.37 0.91
C ILE A 12 1.72 -3.24 0.81
N GLY A 13 2.44 -3.24 1.94
CA GLY A 13 3.91 -3.11 1.94
C GLY A 13 4.58 -4.28 1.21
N TYR A 14 4.12 -5.51 1.47
CA TYR A 14 4.57 -6.71 0.78
C TYR A 14 4.34 -6.62 -0.73
N ASN A 15 3.12 -6.27 -1.17
CA ASN A 15 2.77 -6.18 -2.59
C ASN A 15 3.59 -5.08 -3.29
N SER A 16 3.75 -3.92 -2.65
CA SER A 16 4.54 -2.80 -3.16
C SER A 16 6.02 -3.19 -3.35
N ASP A 17 6.65 -3.87 -2.38
CA ASP A 17 8.06 -4.24 -2.44
C ASP A 17 8.36 -5.49 -3.27
N THR A 18 7.46 -6.47 -3.31
CA THR A 18 7.71 -7.78 -3.97
C THR A 18 7.09 -7.89 -5.36
N VAL A 19 5.84 -7.45 -5.53
CA VAL A 19 5.08 -7.64 -6.78
C VAL A 19 5.27 -6.43 -7.69
N ILE A 20 4.92 -5.24 -7.20
CA ILE A 20 4.92 -4.01 -8.00
C ILE A 20 6.34 -3.61 -8.40
N ARG A 21 7.30 -3.74 -7.47
CA ARG A 21 8.70 -3.43 -7.75
C ARG A 21 9.33 -4.37 -8.78
N ALA A 22 8.94 -5.64 -8.79
CA ALA A 22 9.46 -6.64 -9.72
C ALA A 22 8.73 -6.62 -11.09
N SER A 23 7.57 -5.98 -11.18
CA SER A 23 6.75 -5.96 -12.40
C SER A 23 7.40 -5.14 -13.52
N GLU A 24 7.45 -5.70 -14.73
CA GLU A 24 7.96 -5.05 -15.93
C GLU A 24 6.93 -4.16 -16.65
N GLU A 25 5.68 -4.16 -16.19
CA GLU A 25 4.59 -3.40 -16.79
C GLU A 25 4.91 -1.90 -16.89
N PRO A 26 4.61 -1.24 -18.04
CA PRO A 26 4.87 0.17 -18.21
C PRO A 26 3.98 1.02 -17.29
N VAL A 27 4.58 2.07 -16.73
CA VAL A 27 3.87 3.06 -15.90
C VAL A 27 3.35 4.16 -16.81
N GLN A 28 2.07 4.49 -16.64
CA GLN A 28 1.45 5.63 -17.31
C GLN A 28 1.92 6.93 -16.61
N VAL A 29 2.72 7.73 -17.31
CA VAL A 29 3.30 8.97 -16.77
C VAL A 29 2.77 10.16 -17.55
N GLU A 30 2.20 11.13 -16.83
CA GLU A 30 1.84 12.42 -17.40
C GLU A 30 3.10 13.29 -17.52
N ILE A 31 3.49 13.61 -18.77
CA ILE A 31 4.71 14.38 -19.06
C ILE A 31 4.41 15.87 -19.34
N ALA A 32 3.15 16.19 -19.61
CA ALA A 32 2.61 17.54 -19.77
C ALA A 32 1.10 17.48 -19.48
N PRO A 33 0.43 18.60 -19.12
CA PRO A 33 -1.00 18.60 -18.83
C PRO A 33 -1.84 17.91 -19.92
N GLY A 34 -2.48 16.79 -19.57
CA GLY A 34 -3.31 15.97 -20.48
C GLY A 34 -2.55 15.01 -21.41
N MET A 35 -1.22 14.91 -21.31
CA MET A 35 -0.39 14.02 -22.12
C MET A 35 0.20 12.91 -21.26
N VAL A 36 -0.34 11.70 -21.41
CA VAL A 36 0.09 10.49 -20.68
C VAL A 36 0.74 9.51 -21.64
N ILE A 37 1.95 9.06 -21.33
CA ILE A 37 2.66 8.05 -22.12
C ILE A 37 3.05 6.84 -21.26
N PRO A 38 3.00 5.61 -21.82
CA PRO A 38 3.54 4.44 -21.15
C PRO A 38 5.06 4.49 -21.17
N LEU A 39 5.68 4.50 -19.99
CA LEU A 39 7.14 4.43 -19.83
C LEU A 39 7.52 3.15 -19.10
N ALA A 40 8.59 2.48 -19.55
CA ALA A 40 9.14 1.34 -18.84
C ALA A 40 9.53 1.73 -17.41
N ARG A 41 9.21 0.89 -16.42
CA ARG A 41 9.52 1.17 -15.00
C ARG A 41 10.99 1.54 -14.77
N LYS A 42 11.92 0.85 -15.46
CA LYS A 42 13.36 1.13 -15.37
C LYS A 42 13.73 2.56 -15.78
N THR A 43 13.02 3.13 -16.75
CA THR A 43 13.21 4.51 -17.20
C THR A 43 12.65 5.49 -16.17
N VAL A 44 11.50 5.18 -15.58
CA VAL A 44 10.90 6.01 -14.51
C VAL A 44 11.76 6.01 -13.25
N THR A 45 12.35 4.87 -12.88
CA THR A 45 13.23 4.78 -11.71
C THR A 45 14.61 5.39 -11.93
N SER A 46 15.05 5.60 -13.17
CA SER A 46 16.35 6.21 -13.47
C SER A 46 16.35 7.74 -13.43
N VAL A 47 15.19 8.39 -13.51
CA VAL A 47 15.07 9.86 -13.56
C VAL A 47 14.82 10.51 -12.20
N GLY A 48 14.70 9.72 -11.13
CA GLY A 48 14.46 10.19 -9.77
C GLY A 48 15.30 9.45 -8.73
N LEU A 49 15.12 9.82 -7.46
CA LEU A 49 15.65 9.00 -6.37
C LEU A 49 15.01 7.61 -6.43
N PRO A 50 15.80 6.53 -6.25
CA PRO A 50 15.24 5.19 -6.20
C PRO A 50 14.20 5.14 -5.08
N ARG A 51 13.02 4.58 -5.37
CA ARG A 51 12.00 4.37 -4.35
C ARG A 51 12.62 3.47 -3.26
N LEU A 52 12.81 4.04 -2.07
CA LEU A 52 13.31 3.29 -0.94
C LEU A 52 12.29 2.21 -0.58
N ARG A 53 12.81 1.07 -0.13
CA ARG A 53 11.96 0.03 0.45
C ARG A 53 11.39 0.59 1.74
N ASP A 54 10.11 0.32 1.98
CA ASP A 54 9.49 0.54 3.28
C ASP A 54 9.22 -0.84 3.88
N LEU A 55 10.06 -1.24 4.83
CA LEU A 55 9.94 -2.53 5.52
C LEU A 55 9.05 -2.43 6.77
N GLY A 56 8.45 -1.27 7.02
CA GLY A 56 7.64 -1.02 8.21
C GLY A 56 8.46 -1.13 9.49
N ARG A 57 7.89 -1.78 10.51
CA ARG A 57 8.49 -1.88 11.85
C ARG A 57 9.89 -2.50 11.87
N MET A 58 10.18 -3.41 10.93
CA MET A 58 11.47 -4.08 10.81
C MET A 58 12.65 -3.10 10.63
N GLU A 59 12.44 -1.91 10.05
CA GLU A 59 13.50 -0.90 9.91
C GLU A 59 14.04 -0.41 11.26
N VAL A 60 13.24 -0.52 12.32
CA VAL A 60 13.62 -0.15 13.68
C VAL A 60 14.11 -1.36 14.46
N THR A 61 13.36 -2.46 14.41
CA THR A 61 13.60 -3.64 15.27
C THR A 61 14.66 -4.57 14.71
N HIS A 62 14.89 -4.54 13.40
CA HIS A 62 15.72 -5.49 12.66
C HIS A 62 15.26 -6.95 12.78
N ASP A 63 14.05 -7.20 13.28
CA ASP A 63 13.45 -8.52 13.35
C ASP A 63 12.65 -8.80 12.07
N THR A 64 12.93 -9.92 11.43
CA THR A 64 12.20 -10.38 10.24
C THR A 64 10.73 -10.67 10.51
N SER A 65 10.33 -10.96 11.76
CA SER A 65 8.91 -11.13 12.10
C SER A 65 8.12 -9.82 11.99
N ASP A 66 8.81 -8.68 12.02
CA ASP A 66 8.21 -7.34 11.99
C ASP A 66 8.11 -6.76 10.56
N LEU A 67 8.36 -7.58 9.54
CA LEU A 67 8.29 -7.16 8.14
C LEU A 67 6.89 -6.66 7.77
N PHE A 68 6.85 -5.46 7.19
CA PHE A 68 5.64 -4.80 6.68
C PHE A 68 4.55 -4.58 7.73
N LEU A 69 4.91 -4.54 9.01
CA LEU A 69 4.01 -4.12 10.08
C LEU A 69 3.96 -2.59 10.14
N PHE A 70 2.76 -2.05 9.99
CA PHE A 70 2.48 -0.61 10.05
C PHE A 70 1.49 -0.29 11.16
N LYS A 71 1.67 0.85 11.82
CA LYS A 71 0.78 1.29 12.88
C LYS A 71 -0.62 1.59 12.35
N THR A 72 -1.67 1.13 13.04
CA THR A 72 -3.07 1.52 12.76
C THR A 72 -3.23 3.05 12.88
N PRO A 73 -3.53 3.79 11.79
CA PRO A 73 -3.69 5.22 11.85
C PRO A 73 -4.97 5.62 12.61
N ILE A 74 -5.03 6.86 13.09
CA ILE A 74 -6.28 7.43 13.60
C ILE A 74 -7.24 7.70 12.43
N LEU A 75 -8.53 7.43 12.61
CA LEU A 75 -9.53 7.69 11.54
C LEU A 75 -10.24 9.05 11.66
N ARG A 76 -9.77 9.95 12.54
CA ARG A 76 -10.32 11.31 12.61
C ARG A 76 -9.94 12.06 11.33
N ASN A 77 -10.93 12.69 10.68
CA ASN A 77 -10.79 13.41 9.41
C ASN A 77 -10.34 12.54 8.22
N VAL A 78 -10.54 11.22 8.29
CA VAL A 78 -10.07 10.30 7.24
C VAL A 78 -10.62 10.69 5.86
N ALA A 79 -11.85 11.17 5.74
CA ALA A 79 -12.43 11.62 4.47
C ALA A 79 -11.71 12.81 3.80
N LEU A 80 -10.80 13.50 4.52
CA LEU A 80 -10.07 14.68 4.05
C LEU A 80 -8.57 14.42 3.83
N SER A 81 -8.12 13.17 3.96
CA SER A 81 -6.69 12.84 4.00
C SER A 81 -6.27 11.88 2.89
N ALA A 82 -6.97 11.88 1.76
CA ALA A 82 -6.53 11.11 0.59
C ALA A 82 -5.14 11.60 0.12
N PRO A 83 -4.29 10.72 -0.44
CA PRO A 83 -4.50 9.28 -0.61
C PRO A 83 -4.27 8.48 0.69
N TYR A 84 -4.70 7.21 0.68
CA TYR A 84 -4.78 6.32 1.85
C TYR A 84 -3.67 5.27 1.86
N MET A 85 -3.55 4.55 2.99
CA MET A 85 -2.46 3.62 3.35
C MET A 85 -1.13 4.35 3.62
N HIS A 86 -0.09 3.61 4.00
CA HIS A 86 1.21 4.20 4.36
C HIS A 86 1.97 4.76 3.14
N ASP A 87 1.69 4.22 1.95
CA ASP A 87 2.38 4.55 0.70
C ASP A 87 1.51 5.36 -0.29
N GLY A 88 0.28 5.72 0.12
CA GLY A 88 -0.67 6.45 -0.73
C GLY A 88 -1.20 5.64 -1.90
N SER A 89 -1.14 4.30 -1.86
CA SER A 89 -1.52 3.41 -2.97
C SER A 89 -3.00 3.47 -3.36
N LEU A 90 -3.88 3.85 -2.43
CA LEU A 90 -5.33 3.91 -2.66
C LEU A 90 -5.82 5.36 -2.65
N ARG A 91 -6.57 5.76 -3.66
CA ARG A 91 -7.00 7.15 -3.89
C ARG A 91 -8.30 7.50 -3.17
N THR A 92 -9.19 6.52 -2.96
CA THR A 92 -10.51 6.78 -2.36
C THR A 92 -10.79 5.86 -1.17
N LEU A 93 -11.74 6.26 -0.30
CA LEU A 93 -12.17 5.42 0.82
C LEU A 93 -12.86 4.15 0.33
N GLU A 94 -13.57 4.23 -0.79
CA GLU A 94 -14.21 3.08 -1.43
C GLU A 94 -13.17 2.06 -1.89
N GLU A 95 -12.01 2.50 -2.40
CA GLU A 95 -10.89 1.61 -2.72
C GLU A 95 -10.34 0.95 -1.46
N VAL A 96 -10.23 1.67 -0.33
CA VAL A 96 -9.81 1.11 0.96
C VAL A 96 -10.79 0.05 1.46
N VAL A 97 -12.09 0.34 1.45
CA VAL A 97 -13.12 -0.61 1.89
C VAL A 97 -13.11 -1.86 1.01
N ARG A 98 -13.03 -1.69 -0.31
CA ARG A 98 -12.96 -2.81 -1.27
C ARG A 98 -11.70 -3.65 -1.07
N PHE A 99 -10.57 -3.03 -0.78
CA PHE A 99 -9.32 -3.72 -0.48
C PHE A 99 -9.48 -4.65 0.73
N TYR A 100 -10.08 -4.17 1.82
CA TYR A 100 -10.35 -5.01 2.99
C TYR A 100 -11.42 -6.05 2.73
N ASP A 101 -12.45 -5.73 1.94
CA ASP A 101 -13.48 -6.71 1.55
C ASP A 101 -12.89 -7.92 0.82
N GLN A 102 -11.85 -7.69 0.00
CA GLN A 102 -11.10 -8.74 -0.70
C GLN A 102 -10.13 -9.52 0.22
N GLY A 103 -9.92 -9.09 1.47
CA GLY A 103 -8.99 -9.72 2.40
C GLY A 103 -7.53 -9.26 2.24
N GLY A 104 -7.31 -8.05 1.73
CA GLY A 104 -5.98 -7.47 1.58
C GLY A 104 -5.12 -8.18 0.53
N HIS A 105 -3.79 -8.12 0.69
CA HIS A 105 -2.85 -8.83 -0.18
C HIS A 105 -2.19 -10.02 0.54
N PRO A 106 -2.55 -11.28 0.16
CA PRO A 106 -2.02 -12.47 0.81
C PRO A 106 -0.50 -12.54 0.82
N ASN A 107 0.08 -12.78 2.00
CA ASN A 107 1.51 -12.95 2.20
C ASN A 107 1.79 -13.69 3.53
N PRO A 108 3.01 -14.22 3.75
CA PRO A 108 3.31 -15.02 4.94
C PRO A 108 3.14 -14.30 6.28
N GLY A 109 3.24 -12.97 6.30
CA GLY A 109 3.09 -12.15 7.51
C GLY A 109 1.75 -11.43 7.60
N LEU A 110 0.75 -11.77 6.77
CA LEU A 110 -0.55 -11.11 6.77
C LEU A 110 -1.22 -11.24 8.15
N ASP A 111 -1.80 -10.15 8.63
CA ASP A 111 -2.51 -10.16 9.90
C ASP A 111 -3.76 -11.07 9.83
N PRO A 112 -3.98 -11.99 10.79
CA PRO A 112 -5.12 -12.89 10.79
C PRO A 112 -6.50 -12.21 10.77
N LEU A 113 -6.59 -10.95 11.20
CA LEU A 113 -7.83 -10.16 11.16
C LEU A 113 -8.15 -9.64 9.75
N VAL A 114 -7.15 -9.61 8.85
CA VAL A 114 -7.32 -9.19 7.46
C VAL A 114 -7.76 -10.40 6.64
N GLN A 115 -9.07 -10.56 6.56
CA GLN A 115 -9.74 -11.64 5.84
C GLN A 115 -10.89 -11.09 5.01
N THR A 116 -11.31 -11.84 3.98
CA THR A 116 -12.43 -11.47 3.12
C THR A 116 -13.69 -11.22 3.95
N LEU A 117 -14.33 -10.06 3.77
CA LEU A 117 -15.45 -9.62 4.59
C LEU A 117 -16.81 -10.00 4.00
N LYS A 118 -16.87 -10.32 2.70
CA LYS A 118 -18.09 -10.70 1.97
C LYS A 118 -19.17 -9.63 2.11
N LEU A 119 -18.79 -8.37 1.97
CA LEU A 119 -19.73 -7.27 1.89
C LEU A 119 -20.56 -7.47 0.61
N GLY A 120 -21.89 -7.60 0.76
CA GLY A 120 -22.78 -7.70 -0.39
C GLY A 120 -22.83 -6.38 -1.16
N ASP A 121 -23.02 -6.47 -2.48
CA ASP A 121 -23.30 -5.29 -3.31
C ASP A 121 -24.72 -4.79 -2.97
N ASN A 122 -24.82 -3.76 -2.13
CA ASN A 122 -26.09 -3.05 -1.85
C ASN A 122 -26.42 -2.05 -2.97
#